data_AF-A0A7C5RQQ1-F1
#
_entry.id   AF-A0A7C5RQQ1-F1
#
_cell.length_a   1.000
_cell.length_b   1.000
_cell.length_c   1.000
_cell.angle_alpha   90.00
_cell.angle_beta   90.00
_cell.angle_gamma   90.00
#
_symmetry.space_group_name_H-M   'P 1'
#
loop_
_entity.id
_entity.type
_entity.pdbx_description
1 polymer ?
#
loop_
_entity_poly.entity_id
_entity_poly.type
_entity_poly.pdbx_seq_one_letter_code
_entity_poly.pdbx_strand_id
1 'polypeptide(L)'
;MYVAPLRLGRITALLALAAVISAAAYGFTGTNTVPPSSAGDGAGTISGYNVTNVQYFLNASNPQVLDRVEFDLDAPAGTVTVRLVTPAGTWYSCTNPSGNHWQCNTPGASVAAANELRVVAVQ
;
A
#
# COMPACT_ATOMS: atom_id res chain seq x y z
N MET A 1 61.37 5.63 -53.52
CA MET A 1 59.90 5.51 -53.65
C MET A 1 59.58 4.18 -54.29
N TYR A 2 58.91 3.27 -53.58
CA TYR A 2 58.27 2.11 -54.20
C TYR A 2 56.98 1.83 -53.43
N VAL A 3 55.89 2.46 -53.87
CA VAL A 3 54.55 2.10 -53.42
C VAL A 3 54.19 0.83 -54.18
N ALA A 4 54.26 -0.32 -53.50
CA ALA A 4 53.88 -1.59 -54.10
C ALA A 4 52.41 -1.51 -54.56
N PRO A 5 52.06 -1.91 -55.80
CA PRO A 5 50.70 -1.80 -56.29
C PRO A 5 49.84 -2.82 -55.53
N LEU A 6 49.00 -2.31 -54.64
CA LEU A 6 47.98 -3.10 -53.98
C LEU A 6 47.06 -3.66 -55.05
N ARG A 7 47.09 -4.98 -55.26
CA ARG A 7 46.23 -5.68 -56.23
C ARG A 7 44.77 -5.28 -55.96
N LEU A 8 44.04 -4.88 -57.00
CA LEU A 8 42.68 -4.31 -56.92
C LEU A 8 41.73 -5.10 -55.99
N GLY A 9 41.85 -6.43 -55.95
CA GLY A 9 41.07 -7.31 -55.08
C GLY A 9 41.35 -7.15 -53.56
N ARG A 10 42.54 -6.69 -53.16
CA ARG A 10 42.84 -6.36 -51.76
C ARG A 10 42.21 -5.03 -51.34
N ILE A 11 42.14 -4.07 -52.26
CA ILE A 11 41.52 -2.76 -51.99
C ILE A 11 40.01 -2.93 -51.83
N THR A 12 39.36 -3.72 -52.68
CA THR A 12 37.91 -3.99 -52.57
C THR A 12 37.58 -4.75 -51.29
N ALA A 13 38.39 -5.72 -50.87
CA ALA A 13 38.21 -6.43 -49.61
C ALA A 13 38.33 -5.51 -48.38
N LEU A 14 39.31 -4.59 -48.39
CA LEU A 14 39.49 -3.62 -47.31
C LEU A 14 38.34 -2.61 -47.25
N LEU A 15 37.83 -2.15 -48.40
CA LEU A 15 36.68 -1.25 -48.47
C LEU A 15 35.39 -1.93 -47.99
N ALA A 16 35.16 -3.19 -48.38
CA ALA A 16 34.01 -3.96 -47.92
C ALA A 16 34.08 -4.19 -46.41
N LEU A 17 35.26 -4.52 -45.87
CA LEU A 17 35.46 -4.69 -44.43
C LEU A 17 35.23 -3.38 -43.67
N ALA A 18 35.78 -2.27 -44.17
CA ALA A 18 35.57 -0.95 -43.59
C ALA A 18 34.08 -0.58 -43.59
N ALA A 19 33.37 -0.85 -44.68
CA ALA A 19 31.93 -0.59 -44.80
C ALA A 19 31.12 -1.39 -43.76
N VAL A 20 31.43 -2.67 -43.57
CA VAL A 20 30.79 -3.53 -42.56
C VAL A 20 31.06 -3.03 -41.14
N ILE A 21 32.29 -2.61 -40.84
CA ILE A 21 32.66 -2.07 -39.52
C ILE A 21 31.92 -0.75 -39.25
N SER A 22 31.83 0.15 -40.25
CA SER A 22 31.07 1.38 -40.11
C SER A 22 29.57 1.12 -39.94
N ALA A 23 28.98 0.15 -40.65
CA ALA A 23 27.57 -0.20 -40.49
C ALA A 23 27.28 -0.79 -39.09
N ALA A 24 28.21 -1.58 -38.52
CA ALA A 24 28.10 -2.09 -37.16
C ALA A 24 28.15 -0.98 -36.09
N ALA A 25 28.87 0.12 -36.35
CA ALA A 25 28.92 1.27 -35.43
C ALA A 25 27.57 2.00 -35.32
N TYR A 26 26.74 1.97 -36.37
CA TYR A 26 25.38 2.55 -36.35
C TYR A 26 24.30 1.59 -35.83
N GLY A 27 24.64 0.33 -35.55
CA GLY A 27 23.68 -0.73 -35.20
C GLY A 27 23.45 -0.99 -33.71
N PHE A 28 24.16 -0.30 -32.80
CA PHE A 28 24.20 -0.67 -31.38
C PHE A 28 23.59 0.34 -30.39
N THR A 29 22.59 1.11 -30.80
CA THR A 29 21.76 1.87 -29.84
C THR A 29 20.27 1.70 -30.10
N GLY A 30 19.83 0.45 -30.24
CA GLY A 30 18.44 0.10 -29.92
C GLY A 30 18.26 0.22 -28.41
N THR A 31 18.13 1.45 -27.90
CA THR A 31 17.79 1.67 -26.51
C THR A 31 16.35 1.21 -26.33
N ASN A 32 16.16 0.10 -25.61
CA ASN A 32 14.85 -0.20 -25.05
C ASN A 32 14.65 0.77 -23.89
N THR A 33 14.27 2.01 -24.20
CA THR A 33 13.76 2.94 -23.19
C THR A 33 12.45 2.37 -22.70
N VAL A 34 12.52 1.61 -21.60
CA VAL A 34 11.36 1.39 -20.74
C VAL A 34 10.92 2.79 -20.31
N PRO A 35 9.69 3.23 -20.62
CA PRO A 35 9.20 4.52 -20.13
C PRO A 35 9.38 4.58 -18.62
N PRO A 36 9.73 5.73 -18.03
CA PRO A 36 9.76 5.87 -16.58
C PRO A 36 8.37 5.53 -16.03
N SER A 37 8.23 4.33 -15.48
CA SER A 37 7.06 3.95 -14.70
C SER A 37 7.31 4.42 -13.28
N SER A 38 6.42 5.27 -12.75
CA SER A 38 6.41 5.58 -11.33
C SER A 38 6.05 4.32 -10.55
N ALA A 39 7.06 3.58 -10.08
CA ALA A 39 6.88 2.51 -9.11
C ALA A 39 7.17 3.10 -7.73
N GLY A 40 6.12 3.35 -6.96
CA GLY A 40 6.21 3.78 -5.57
C GLY A 40 5.99 2.59 -4.64
N ASP A 41 6.93 2.37 -3.73
CA ASP A 41 6.69 1.64 -2.49
C ASP A 41 6.61 2.67 -1.37
N GLY A 42 5.55 2.59 -0.57
CA GLY A 42 5.26 3.56 0.49
C GLY A 42 4.67 2.85 1.69
N ALA A 43 5.27 3.08 2.85
CA ALA A 43 4.72 2.66 4.13
C ALA A 43 4.23 3.89 4.88
N GLY A 44 2.98 3.85 5.35
CA GLY A 44 2.40 4.84 6.25
C GLY A 44 2.19 4.23 7.63
N THR A 45 2.32 5.04 8.68
CA THR A 45 1.88 4.65 10.02
C THR A 45 0.37 4.38 9.99
N ILE A 46 -0.02 3.12 10.25
CA ILE A 46 -1.40 2.77 10.61
C ILE A 46 -1.62 3.43 11.97
N SER A 47 -2.33 4.57 11.98
CA SER A 47 -2.35 5.59 13.04
C SER A 47 -2.21 5.10 14.49
N GLY A 48 -1.45 5.84 15.31
CA GLY A 48 -1.23 5.59 16.74
C GLY A 48 -2.16 6.38 17.67
N TYR A 49 -3.46 6.43 17.38
CA TYR A 49 -4.42 7.13 18.24
C TYR A 49 -4.40 6.56 19.66
N ASN A 50 -4.51 7.45 20.65
CA ASN A 50 -4.73 7.06 22.03
C ASN A 50 -6.23 6.90 22.29
N VAL A 51 -6.66 5.67 22.57
CA VAL A 51 -8.05 5.36 22.90
C VAL A 51 -8.27 5.54 24.40
N THR A 52 -9.19 6.44 24.77
CA THR A 52 -9.51 6.75 26.17
C THR A 52 -11.02 6.70 26.43
N ASN A 53 -11.44 6.79 27.71
CA ASN A 53 -12.85 6.86 28.10
C ASN A 53 -13.74 5.73 27.55
N VAL A 54 -13.21 4.51 27.50
CA VAL A 54 -13.92 3.34 26.96
C VAL A 54 -15.09 2.96 27.85
N GLN A 55 -16.29 2.90 27.27
CA GLN A 55 -17.54 2.54 27.92
C GLN A 55 -18.28 1.47 27.10
N TYR A 56 -18.76 0.44 27.78
CA TYR A 56 -19.55 -0.64 27.18
C TYR A 56 -21.00 -0.52 27.63
N PHE A 57 -21.92 -0.54 26.67
CA PHE A 57 -23.34 -0.47 26.94
C PHE A 57 -23.96 -1.83 26.64
N LEU A 58 -24.58 -2.41 27.66
CA LEU A 58 -25.33 -3.66 27.51
C LEU A 58 -26.69 -3.39 26.88
N ASN A 59 -27.20 -4.35 26.13
CA ASN A 59 -28.56 -4.26 25.61
C ASN A 59 -29.57 -4.32 26.77
N ALA A 60 -30.51 -3.37 26.79
CA ALA A 60 -31.47 -3.21 27.89
C ALA A 60 -32.45 -4.39 28.01
N SER A 61 -32.76 -5.06 26.89
CA SER A 61 -33.67 -6.22 26.86
C SER A 61 -32.93 -7.54 27.08
N ASN A 62 -31.65 -7.62 26.71
CA ASN A 62 -30.81 -8.80 26.93
C ASN A 62 -29.38 -8.41 27.34
N PRO A 63 -29.06 -8.41 28.65
CA PRO A 63 -27.75 -7.97 29.14
C PRO A 63 -26.60 -8.95 28.82
N GLN A 64 -26.87 -10.10 28.19
CA GLN A 64 -25.83 -11.01 27.67
C GLN A 64 -25.22 -10.52 26.34
N VAL A 65 -25.77 -9.45 25.77
CA VAL A 65 -25.37 -8.88 24.48
C VAL A 65 -24.96 -7.42 24.67
N LEU A 66 -23.88 -7.02 24.00
CA LEU A 66 -23.45 -5.63 23.91
C LEU A 66 -24.30 -4.90 22.87
N ASP A 67 -24.78 -3.73 23.25
CA ASP A 67 -25.51 -2.82 22.36
C ASP A 67 -24.52 -1.97 21.55
N ARG A 68 -23.57 -1.35 22.26
CA ARG A 68 -22.54 -0.49 21.68
C ARG A 68 -21.33 -0.31 22.59
N VAL A 69 -20.24 0.16 22.00
CA VAL A 69 -19.03 0.62 22.69
C VAL A 69 -18.79 2.06 22.32
N GLU A 70 -18.45 2.87 23.33
CA GLU A 70 -18.09 4.27 23.16
C GLU A 70 -16.68 4.53 23.69
N PHE A 71 -15.95 5.44 23.08
CA PHE A 71 -14.60 5.86 23.50
C PHE A 71 -14.24 7.19 22.85
N ASP A 72 -13.17 7.80 23.33
CA ASP A 72 -12.60 9.01 22.75
C ASP A 72 -11.25 8.71 22.10
N LEU A 73 -10.99 9.36 20.97
CA LEU A 73 -9.67 9.46 20.36
C LEU A 73 -9.01 10.78 20.74
N ASP A 74 -7.68 10.82 20.76
CA ASP A 74 -6.90 12.02 21.04
C ASP A 74 -6.82 13.00 19.84
N ALA A 75 -7.20 12.55 18.65
CA ALA A 75 -7.20 13.36 17.44
C ALA A 75 -8.39 13.01 16.51
N PRO A 76 -8.74 13.88 15.54
CA PRO A 76 -9.77 13.59 14.56
C PRO A 76 -9.43 12.36 13.71
N ALA A 77 -10.43 11.55 13.40
CA ALA A 77 -10.35 10.42 12.48
C ALA A 77 -11.51 10.50 11.47
N GLY A 78 -11.29 10.04 10.24
CA GLY A 78 -12.30 9.94 9.19
C GLY A 78 -13.08 8.63 9.23
N THR A 79 -12.42 7.50 9.53
CA THR A 79 -13.05 6.17 9.59
C THR A 79 -12.57 5.41 10.81
N VAL A 80 -13.51 4.83 11.58
CA VAL A 80 -13.20 4.03 12.76
C VAL A 80 -14.00 2.73 12.74
N THR A 81 -13.31 1.63 13.04
CA THR A 81 -13.91 0.30 13.20
C THR A 81 -13.35 -0.37 14.44
N VAL A 82 -14.16 -1.24 15.06
CA VAL A 82 -13.77 -2.00 16.26
C VAL A 82 -14.03 -3.48 16.12
N ARG A 83 -13.27 -4.29 16.84
CA ARG A 83 -13.49 -5.72 17.02
C ARG A 83 -13.41 -6.06 18.49
N LEU A 84 -14.28 -6.97 18.94
CA LEU A 84 -14.41 -7.35 20.35
C LEU A 84 -13.91 -8.77 20.68
N VAL A 85 -13.66 -9.58 19.65
CA VAL A 85 -13.29 -10.99 19.79
C VAL A 85 -12.02 -11.29 18.98
N THR A 86 -11.08 -11.93 19.65
CA THR A 86 -9.79 -12.38 19.11
C THR A 86 -9.68 -13.90 19.17
N PRO A 87 -8.96 -14.57 18.23
CA PRO A 87 -8.22 -14.00 17.10
C PRO A 87 -9.09 -13.64 15.89
N ALA A 88 -10.36 -14.06 15.90
CA ALA A 88 -11.34 -13.80 14.85
C ALA A 88 -12.61 -13.23 15.48
N GLY A 89 -13.26 -12.30 14.79
CA GLY A 89 -14.45 -11.61 15.26
C GLY A 89 -14.97 -10.63 14.21
N THR A 90 -16.21 -10.18 14.40
CA THR A 90 -16.84 -9.19 13.53
C THR A 90 -16.23 -7.80 13.75
N TRP A 91 -15.99 -7.09 12.65
CA TRP A 91 -15.66 -5.67 12.68
C TRP A 91 -16.94 -4.83 12.63
N TYR A 92 -17.06 -3.88 13.54
CA TYR A 92 -18.19 -2.97 13.64
C TYR A 92 -17.74 -1.57 13.25
N SER A 93 -18.49 -0.91 12.37
CA SER A 93 -18.26 0.49 12.01
C SER A 93 -18.74 1.42 13.12
N CYS A 94 -18.01 2.51 13.33
CA CYS A 94 -18.33 3.52 14.32
C CYS A 94 -18.81 4.82 13.67
N THR A 95 -19.60 5.57 14.40
CA THR A 95 -20.03 6.93 14.06
C THR A 95 -19.43 7.92 15.05
N ASN A 96 -19.20 9.15 14.60
CA ASN A 96 -18.72 10.24 15.44
C ASN A 96 -19.90 11.18 15.74
N PRO A 97 -20.56 11.05 16.91
CA PRO A 97 -21.62 11.97 17.30
C PRO A 97 -21.11 13.40 17.54
N SER A 98 -19.89 13.59 18.03
CA SER A 98 -19.28 14.91 18.24
C SER A 98 -17.79 14.85 18.61
N GLY A 99 -17.01 15.80 18.10
CA GLY A 99 -15.60 15.98 18.50
C GLY A 99 -14.74 14.77 18.16
N ASN A 100 -14.07 14.21 19.16
CA ASN A 100 -13.31 12.95 19.02
C ASN A 100 -14.01 11.77 19.70
N HIS A 101 -15.29 11.91 20.04
CA HIS A 101 -16.09 10.85 20.65
C HIS A 101 -16.60 9.91 19.56
N TRP A 102 -16.45 8.61 19.77
CA TRP A 102 -16.86 7.58 18.83
C TRP A 102 -17.81 6.60 19.48
N GLN A 103 -18.84 6.23 18.72
CA GLN A 103 -19.85 5.27 19.10
C GLN A 103 -19.91 4.15 18.07
N CYS A 104 -19.71 2.91 18.50
CA CYS A 104 -19.73 1.73 17.64
C CYS A 104 -20.88 0.83 18.06
N ASN A 105 -21.91 0.72 17.22
CA ASN A 105 -23.00 -0.23 17.46
C ASN A 105 -22.50 -1.66 17.21
N THR A 106 -22.76 -2.55 18.16
CA THR A 106 -22.24 -3.93 18.15
C THR A 106 -23.37 -4.96 18.22
N PRO A 107 -24.37 -4.91 17.32
CA PRO A 107 -25.54 -5.76 17.42
C PRO A 107 -25.16 -7.24 17.41
N GLY A 108 -25.64 -7.99 18.41
CA GLY A 108 -25.39 -9.42 18.54
C GLY A 108 -24.00 -9.79 19.08
N ALA A 109 -23.16 -8.82 19.44
CA ALA A 109 -21.89 -9.10 20.13
C ALA A 109 -22.17 -9.69 21.53
N SER A 110 -21.74 -10.93 21.77
CA SER A 110 -21.88 -11.55 23.08
C SER A 110 -20.90 -10.94 24.09
N VAL A 111 -21.41 -10.57 25.27
CA VAL A 111 -20.59 -10.11 26.39
C VAL A 111 -19.60 -11.19 26.83
N ALA A 112 -20.05 -12.46 26.88
CA ALA A 112 -19.21 -13.57 27.32
C ALA A 112 -18.10 -13.93 26.34
N ALA A 113 -18.29 -13.64 25.05
CA ALA A 113 -17.27 -13.88 24.03
C ALA A 113 -16.29 -12.72 23.87
N ALA A 114 -16.64 -11.51 24.33
CA ALA A 114 -15.80 -10.33 24.20
C ALA A 114 -14.54 -10.46 25.09
N ASN A 115 -13.36 -10.53 24.46
CA ASN A 115 -12.08 -10.78 25.14
C ASN A 115 -11.00 -9.74 24.83
N GLU A 116 -11.20 -8.88 23.84
CA GLU A 116 -10.27 -7.83 23.45
C GLU A 116 -11.02 -6.71 22.72
N LEU A 117 -10.91 -5.45 23.15
CA LEU A 117 -11.32 -4.32 22.31
C LEU A 117 -10.13 -3.89 21.44
N ARG A 118 -10.26 -4.13 20.14
CA ARG A 118 -9.32 -3.63 19.15
C ARG A 118 -9.97 -2.52 18.34
N VAL A 119 -9.36 -1.34 18.39
CA VAL A 119 -9.79 -0.15 17.64
C VAL A 119 -8.86 0.07 16.45
N VAL A 120 -9.42 0.31 15.28
CA VAL A 120 -8.69 0.71 14.07
C VAL A 120 -9.32 1.99 13.55
N ALA A 121 -8.53 3.05 13.47
CA ALA A 121 -8.94 4.36 13.00
C ALA A 121 -8.05 4.81 11.83
N VAL A 122 -8.59 5.65 10.96
CA VAL A 122 -7.91 6.23 9.79
C VAL A 122 -8.31 7.70 9.69
N GLN A 123 -7.35 8.58 9.37
CA GLN A 123 -7.59 10.02 9.17
C GLN A 123 -8.41 10.30 7.91
#